data_AF-A0A2S2NJJ8-F1
#
_entry.id   AF-A0A2S2NJJ8-F1
#
_cell.length_a   1.000
_cell.length_b   1.000
_cell.length_c   1.000
_cell.angle_alpha   90.00
_cell.angle_beta   90.00
_cell.angle_gamma   90.00
#
_symmetry.space_group_name_H-M   'P 1'
#
loop_
_entity.id
_entity.type
_entity.pdbx_description
1 polymer ?
#
loop_
_entity_poly.entity_id
_entity_poly.type
_entity_poly.pdbx_seq_one_letter_code
_entity_poly.pdbx_strand_id
1 'polypeptide(L)'
;MQCIKVTISSLLLAVLMVLCMLQMASAGYNFGYGVNDPSSGDIKDQQETKNGDQLTGYYRLLDSDGLVRTVNYQSHPSTGFTAQVNRDPIGMEGQAKYRSAEAVAAEPQKSWPAVPRTPLIPTVPIARFDDGIAYGPPEGYPQW
;
A
#
# COMPACT_ATOMS: atom_id res chain seq x y z
N MET A 1 26.41 38.69 -33.00
CA MET A 1 25.52 37.52 -33.24
C MET A 1 25.99 36.23 -32.55
N GLN A 2 27.28 36.06 -32.21
CA GLN A 2 27.78 34.88 -31.48
C GLN A 2 27.24 34.76 -30.04
N CYS A 3 27.22 35.86 -29.26
CA CYS A 3 26.84 35.81 -27.84
C CYS A 3 25.42 35.28 -27.61
N ILE A 4 24.42 35.76 -28.38
CA ILE A 4 23.02 35.36 -28.26
C ILE A 4 22.82 33.86 -28.54
N LYS A 5 23.56 33.31 -29.51
CA LYS A 5 23.50 31.87 -29.86
C LYS A 5 24.06 30.98 -28.75
N VAL A 6 25.11 31.44 -28.06
CA VAL A 6 25.74 30.72 -26.94
C VAL A 6 24.83 30.74 -25.71
N THR A 7 24.16 31.86 -25.43
CA THR A 7 23.23 31.95 -24.28
C THR A 7 21.99 31.09 -24.48
N ILE A 8 21.40 31.09 -25.68
CA ILE A 8 20.22 30.26 -25.99
C ILE A 8 20.58 28.77 -25.93
N SER A 9 21.72 28.36 -26.49
CA SER A 9 22.19 26.96 -26.42
C SER A 9 22.42 26.51 -24.98
N SER A 10 23.04 27.35 -24.16
CA SER A 10 23.24 27.08 -22.73
C SER A 10 21.92 26.96 -21.96
N LEU A 11 20.96 27.84 -22.23
CA LEU A 11 19.63 27.74 -21.61
C LEU A 11 18.89 26.47 -22.05
N LEU A 12 18.96 26.11 -23.33
CA LEU A 12 18.32 24.91 -23.86
C LEU A 12 18.93 23.64 -23.24
N LEU A 13 20.26 23.59 -23.12
CA LEU A 13 20.95 22.47 -22.46
C LEU A 13 20.59 22.40 -20.98
N ALA A 14 20.49 23.54 -20.29
CA ALA A 14 20.11 23.58 -18.88
C ALA A 14 18.65 23.13 -18.66
N VAL A 15 17.71 23.60 -19.49
CA VAL A 15 16.30 23.17 -19.45
C VAL A 15 16.17 21.69 -19.77
N LEU A 16 16.89 21.18 -20.78
CA LEU A 16 16.92 19.77 -21.12
C LEU A 16 17.52 18.92 -20.00
N MET A 17 18.60 19.37 -19.36
CA MET A 17 19.20 18.70 -18.21
C MET A 17 18.25 18.67 -17.02
N VAL A 18 17.55 19.78 -16.71
CA VAL A 18 16.55 19.81 -15.63
C VAL A 18 15.39 18.86 -15.93
N LEU A 19 14.86 18.87 -17.15
CA LEU A 19 13.81 17.94 -17.58
C LEU A 19 14.26 16.48 -17.51
N CYS A 20 15.48 16.19 -17.95
CA CYS A 20 16.10 14.86 -17.89
C CYS A 20 16.21 14.37 -16.45
N MET A 21 16.72 15.22 -15.54
CA MET A 21 16.86 14.89 -14.12
C MET A 21 15.51 14.65 -13.43
N LEU A 22 14.42 15.33 -13.84
CA LEU A 22 13.08 15.09 -13.30
C LEU A 22 12.53 13.69 -13.64
N GLN A 23 12.99 13.04 -14.70
CA GLN A 23 12.46 11.74 -15.15
C GLN A 23 13.24 10.51 -14.64
N MET A 24 14.43 10.69 -14.07
CA MET A 24 15.35 9.58 -13.73
C MET A 24 15.22 9.02 -12.30
N ALA A 25 14.27 9.48 -11.49
CA ALA A 25 14.24 9.20 -10.04
C ALA A 25 13.09 8.30 -9.55
N SER A 26 12.50 7.44 -10.38
CA SER A 26 11.35 6.63 -9.96
C SER A 26 11.70 5.13 -9.80
N ALA A 27 11.83 4.69 -8.55
CA ALA A 27 12.02 3.29 -8.19
C ALA A 27 10.70 2.51 -8.26
N GLY A 28 10.77 1.26 -8.75
CA GLY A 28 9.63 0.36 -8.83
C GLY A 28 9.67 -0.76 -7.77
N TYR A 29 8.51 -1.34 -7.48
CA TYR A 29 8.38 -2.52 -6.61
C TYR A 29 7.22 -3.40 -7.03
N ASN A 30 7.25 -4.65 -6.57
CA ASN A 30 6.14 -5.58 -6.61
C ASN A 30 5.91 -6.11 -5.19
N PHE A 31 4.68 -6.04 -4.72
CA PHE A 31 4.29 -6.44 -3.38
C PHE A 31 3.02 -7.29 -3.46
N GLY A 32 2.94 -8.32 -2.61
CA GLY A 32 1.72 -9.10 -2.47
C GLY A 32 1.73 -9.99 -1.24
N TYR A 33 0.54 -10.29 -0.74
CA TYR A 33 0.33 -11.25 0.34
C TYR A 33 -1.05 -11.91 0.19
N GLY A 34 -1.25 -13.02 0.89
CA GLY A 34 -2.54 -13.67 1.00
C GLY A 34 -2.69 -14.39 2.34
N VAL A 35 -3.92 -14.40 2.84
CA VAL A 35 -4.33 -15.17 4.02
C VAL A 35 -5.47 -16.09 3.59
N ASN A 36 -5.36 -17.36 3.96
CA ASN A 36 -6.43 -18.33 3.82
C ASN A 36 -6.47 -19.16 5.09
N ASP A 37 -7.21 -18.67 6.08
CA ASP A 37 -7.41 -19.33 7.36
C ASP A 37 -8.89 -19.68 7.54
N PRO A 38 -9.28 -20.93 7.22
CA PRO A 38 -10.64 -21.40 7.42
C PRO A 38 -11.10 -21.37 8.89
N SER A 39 -10.19 -21.42 9.86
CA SER A 39 -10.57 -21.49 11.28
C SER A 39 -11.06 -20.13 11.81
N SER A 40 -10.42 -19.04 11.40
CA SER A 40 -10.87 -17.67 11.71
C SER A 40 -11.85 -17.12 10.67
N GLY A 41 -11.97 -17.77 9.51
CA GLY A 41 -12.74 -17.28 8.36
C GLY A 41 -12.02 -16.17 7.58
N ASP A 42 -10.75 -15.93 7.87
CA ASP A 42 -9.97 -14.88 7.23
C ASP A 42 -9.44 -15.33 5.87
N ILE A 43 -10.09 -14.86 4.81
CA ILE A 43 -9.68 -15.14 3.44
C ILE A 43 -9.58 -13.84 2.67
N LYS A 44 -8.34 -13.46 2.33
CA LYS A 44 -8.00 -12.21 1.66
C LYS A 44 -6.68 -12.29 0.92
N ASP A 45 -6.52 -11.47 -0.09
CA ASP A 45 -5.26 -11.32 -0.81
C ASP A 45 -5.10 -9.93 -1.42
N GLN A 46 -3.83 -9.52 -1.58
CA GLN A 46 -3.45 -8.24 -2.15
C GLN A 46 -2.30 -8.42 -3.14
N GLN A 47 -2.32 -7.64 -4.21
CA GLN A 47 -1.17 -7.43 -5.07
C GLN A 47 -1.07 -5.96 -5.46
N GLU A 48 0.15 -5.44 -5.48
CA GLU A 48 0.47 -4.09 -5.90
C GLU A 48 1.76 -4.07 -6.70
N THR A 49 1.81 -3.25 -7.75
CA THR A 49 3.01 -3.01 -8.54
C THR A 49 3.13 -1.53 -8.79
N LYS A 50 4.32 -0.99 -8.53
CA LYS A 50 4.69 0.39 -8.90
C LYS A 50 5.78 0.34 -9.94
N ASN A 51 5.54 1.00 -11.07
CA ASN A 51 6.51 1.18 -12.15
C ASN A 51 6.63 2.67 -12.44
N GLY A 52 7.75 3.24 -12.02
CA GLY A 52 7.98 4.68 -12.08
C GLY A 52 6.94 5.45 -11.25
N ASP A 53 6.17 6.32 -11.89
CA ASP A 53 5.12 7.10 -11.23
C ASP A 53 3.72 6.44 -11.31
N GLN A 54 3.62 5.27 -11.94
CA GLN A 54 2.38 4.53 -12.05
C GLN A 54 2.32 3.43 -11.00
N LEU A 55 1.17 3.30 -10.35
CA LEU A 55 0.88 2.23 -9.41
C LEU A 55 -0.43 1.56 -9.80
N THR A 56 -0.46 0.24 -9.72
CA THR A 56 -1.65 -0.58 -9.97
C THR A 56 -1.70 -1.71 -8.97
N GLY A 57 -2.89 -2.09 -8.54
CA GLY A 57 -3.03 -3.23 -7.67
C GLY A 57 -4.49 -3.61 -7.43
N TYR A 58 -4.67 -4.63 -6.62
CA TYR A 58 -5.96 -5.00 -6.12
C TYR A 58 -5.88 -5.48 -4.68
N TYR A 59 -7.04 -5.45 -4.01
CA TYR A 59 -7.27 -6.13 -2.75
C TYR A 59 -8.58 -6.91 -2.85
N ARG A 60 -8.58 -8.13 -2.34
CA ARG A 60 -9.74 -9.02 -2.35
C ARG A 60 -9.94 -9.60 -0.96
N LEU A 61 -11.19 -9.61 -0.49
CA LEU A 61 -11.56 -10.28 0.76
C LEU A 61 -12.94 -10.92 0.67
N LEU A 62 -13.16 -11.96 1.47
CA LEU A 62 -14.50 -12.46 1.75
C LEU A 62 -15.14 -11.59 2.84
N ASP A 63 -16.22 -10.89 2.49
CA ASP A 63 -17.02 -10.12 3.44
C ASP A 63 -17.90 -11.06 4.31
N SER A 64 -18.35 -10.55 5.46
CA SER A 64 -19.19 -11.30 6.40
C SER A 64 -20.59 -11.66 5.85
N ASP A 65 -21.01 -11.00 4.77
CA ASP A 65 -22.25 -11.32 4.03
C ASP A 65 -22.05 -12.45 3.00
N GLY A 66 -20.85 -13.04 2.93
CA GLY A 66 -20.51 -14.13 2.01
C GLY A 66 -20.19 -13.65 0.58
N LEU A 67 -20.11 -12.34 0.35
CA LEU A 67 -19.70 -11.77 -0.94
C LEU A 67 -18.19 -11.56 -0.97
N VAL A 68 -17.59 -11.73 -2.15
CA VAL A 68 -16.20 -11.37 -2.38
C VAL A 68 -16.15 -9.92 -2.84
N ARG A 69 -15.50 -9.08 -2.04
CA ARG A 69 -15.18 -7.72 -2.44
C ARG A 69 -13.82 -7.70 -3.11
N THR A 70 -13.78 -7.22 -4.34
CA THR A 70 -12.53 -6.94 -5.06
C THR A 70 -12.44 -5.43 -5.32
N VAL A 71 -11.37 -4.81 -4.86
CA VAL A 71 -11.05 -3.41 -5.15
C VAL A 71 -9.86 -3.40 -6.09
N ASN A 72 -10.07 -3.00 -7.34
CA ASN A 72 -8.99 -2.73 -8.29
C ASN A 72 -8.65 -1.25 -8.19
N TYR A 73 -7.38 -0.92 -8.02
CA TYR A 73 -6.93 0.45 -7.86
C TYR A 73 -5.73 0.78 -8.75
N GLN A 74 -5.64 2.06 -9.11
CA GLN A 74 -4.51 2.62 -9.85
C GLN A 74 -4.23 4.04 -9.38
N SER A 75 -2.97 4.45 -9.48
CA SER A 75 -2.53 5.82 -9.26
C SER A 75 -1.66 6.29 -10.42
N HIS A 76 -1.94 7.50 -10.91
CA HIS A 76 -1.20 8.15 -11.98
C HIS A 76 -0.96 9.63 -11.64
N PRO A 77 0.15 10.26 -12.06
CA PRO A 77 0.44 11.66 -11.75
C PRO A 77 -0.63 12.65 -12.19
N SER A 78 -1.26 12.41 -13.35
CA SER A 78 -2.26 13.32 -13.93
C SER A 78 -3.68 13.09 -13.43
N THR A 79 -4.05 11.86 -13.07
CA THR A 79 -5.43 11.52 -12.68
C THR A 79 -5.58 11.27 -11.18
N GLY A 80 -4.46 11.19 -10.44
CA GLY A 80 -4.45 10.78 -9.04
C GLY A 80 -4.81 9.31 -8.86
N PHE A 81 -5.28 8.99 -7.65
CA PHE A 81 -5.75 7.67 -7.26
C PHE A 81 -7.19 7.42 -7.71
N THR A 82 -7.45 6.26 -8.28
CA THR A 82 -8.79 5.79 -8.64
C THR A 82 -8.95 4.33 -8.24
N ALA A 83 -10.17 3.96 -7.84
CA ALA A 83 -10.49 2.59 -7.45
C ALA A 83 -11.88 2.19 -7.95
N GLN A 84 -12.00 0.93 -8.36
CA GLN A 84 -13.26 0.30 -8.74
C GLN A 84 -13.52 -0.88 -7.81
N VAL A 85 -14.69 -0.86 -7.17
CA VAL A 85 -15.11 -1.89 -6.22
C VAL A 85 -16.13 -2.79 -6.90
N ASN A 86 -15.86 -4.09 -6.91
CA ASN A 86 -16.84 -5.10 -7.29
C ASN A 86 -17.16 -5.99 -6.09
N ARG A 87 -18.43 -6.39 -5.96
CA ARG A 87 -18.90 -7.31 -4.92
C ARG A 87 -19.72 -8.40 -5.59
N ASP A 88 -19.15 -9.59 -5.66
CA ASP A 88 -19.79 -10.73 -6.31
C ASP A 88 -19.99 -11.88 -5.32
N PRO A 89 -21.04 -12.70 -5.49
CA PRO A 89 -21.11 -13.98 -4.80
C PRO A 89 -19.92 -14.85 -5.21
N ILE A 90 -19.46 -15.66 -4.26
CA ILE A 90 -18.44 -16.66 -4.52
C ILE A 90 -18.99 -17.63 -5.57
N GLY A 91 -18.37 -17.70 -6.75
CA GLY A 91 -18.69 -18.72 -7.75
C GLY A 91 -18.56 -20.13 -7.18
N MET A 92 -19.25 -21.13 -7.76
CA MET A 92 -19.35 -22.47 -7.18
C MET A 92 -17.98 -23.13 -6.89
N GLU A 93 -16.94 -22.80 -7.67
CA GLU A 93 -15.56 -23.26 -7.44
C GLU A 93 -14.90 -22.59 -6.22
N GLY A 94 -15.17 -21.31 -6.00
CA GLY A 94 -14.72 -20.61 -4.80
C GLY A 94 -15.42 -21.16 -3.56
N GLN A 95 -16.73 -21.45 -3.63
CA GLN A 95 -17.51 -21.91 -2.48
C GLN A 95 -16.89 -23.13 -1.79
N ALA A 96 -16.26 -24.07 -2.51
CA ALA A 96 -15.58 -25.21 -1.89
C ALA A 96 -14.36 -24.80 -1.04
N LYS A 97 -13.62 -23.77 -1.45
CA LYS A 97 -12.50 -23.21 -0.68
C LYS A 97 -12.97 -22.49 0.60
N TYR A 98 -14.12 -21.80 0.55
CA TYR A 98 -14.66 -21.06 1.69
C TYR A 98 -15.57 -21.91 2.61
N ARG A 99 -16.31 -22.90 2.09
CA ARG A 99 -17.24 -23.76 2.84
C ARG A 99 -16.56 -24.77 3.75
N SER A 100 -15.29 -25.10 3.47
CA SER A 100 -14.46 -25.95 4.33
C SER A 100 -14.25 -25.34 5.73
N ALA A 101 -14.45 -24.02 5.89
CA ALA A 101 -14.42 -23.32 7.16
C ALA A 101 -15.63 -23.60 8.06
N GLU A 102 -16.80 -23.86 7.47
CA GLU A 102 -18.08 -23.88 8.21
C GLU A 102 -18.45 -25.27 8.78
N ALA A 103 -17.69 -26.31 8.46
CA ALA A 103 -18.01 -27.69 8.84
C ALA A 103 -17.29 -28.20 10.11
N VAL A 104 -16.46 -27.40 10.78
CA VAL A 104 -15.81 -27.81 12.03
C VAL A 104 -16.49 -27.13 13.20
N ALA A 105 -17.28 -27.92 13.93
CA ALA A 105 -17.90 -27.56 15.19
C ALA A 105 -16.94 -26.78 16.10
N ALA A 106 -17.40 -25.64 16.61
CA ALA A 106 -16.67 -24.81 17.54
C ALA A 106 -16.36 -25.58 18.83
N GLU A 107 -15.14 -26.11 18.92
CA GLU A 107 -14.51 -26.46 20.19
C GLU A 107 -13.93 -25.19 20.83
N PRO A 108 -13.97 -25.03 22.16
CA PRO A 108 -13.63 -23.77 22.81
C PRO A 108 -12.12 -23.51 22.70
N GLN A 109 -11.74 -22.52 21.88
CA GLN A 109 -10.35 -22.09 21.76
C GLN A 109 -9.88 -21.41 23.05
N LYS A 110 -8.74 -21.91 23.55
CA LYS A 110 -8.01 -21.43 24.73
C LYS A 110 -7.72 -19.93 24.61
N SER A 111 -8.26 -19.14 25.54
CA SER A 111 -8.11 -17.69 25.60
C SER A 111 -6.66 -17.29 25.87
N TRP A 112 -6.08 -16.44 25.00
CA TRP A 112 -4.92 -15.63 25.40
C TRP A 112 -5.37 -14.60 26.46
N PRO A 113 -4.53 -14.27 27.45
CA PRO A 113 -4.88 -13.24 28.41
C PRO A 113 -4.99 -11.90 27.67
N ALA A 114 -6.13 -11.23 27.84
CA ALA A 114 -6.27 -9.86 27.39
C ALA A 114 -5.23 -9.00 28.11
N VAL A 115 -4.24 -8.49 27.39
CA VAL A 115 -3.38 -7.43 27.92
C VAL A 115 -4.26 -6.18 28.01
N PRO A 116 -4.48 -5.61 29.22
CA PRO A 116 -5.24 -4.37 29.32
C PRO A 116 -4.51 -3.29 28.52
N ARG A 117 -5.15 -2.80 27.46
CA ARG A 117 -4.70 -1.59 26.77
C ARG A 117 -4.93 -0.42 27.72
N THR A 118 -3.91 -0.06 28.47
CA THR A 118 -3.84 1.26 29.11
C THR A 118 -3.94 2.29 27.97
N PRO A 119 -4.93 3.20 27.97
CA PRO A 119 -4.95 4.27 26.98
C PRO A 119 -3.68 5.10 27.18
N LEU A 120 -2.78 5.07 26.18
CA LEU A 120 -1.66 5.99 26.12
C LEU A 120 -2.27 7.36 25.85
N ILE A 121 -2.39 8.19 26.88
CA ILE A 121 -2.61 9.62 26.71
C ILE A 121 -1.30 10.15 26.11
N PRO A 122 -1.28 10.64 24.85
CA PRO A 122 -0.08 11.25 24.33
C PRO A 122 0.12 12.59 25.07
N THR A 123 1.01 12.61 26.05
CA THR A 123 1.54 13.86 26.59
C THR A 123 2.43 14.48 25.52
N VAL A 124 1.86 15.27 24.62
CA VAL A 124 2.64 16.06 23.66
C VAL A 124 3.43 17.11 24.44
N PRO A 125 4.77 17.03 24.52
CA PRO A 125 5.57 18.10 25.08
C PRO A 125 5.57 19.24 24.05
N ILE A 126 5.21 20.45 24.47
CA ILE A 126 5.31 21.64 23.63
C ILE A 126 6.81 22.02 23.59
N ALA A 127 7.58 21.39 22.71
CA ALA A 127 8.97 21.75 22.46
C ALA A 127 9.04 22.77 21.33
N ARG A 128 9.62 23.94 21.61
CA ARG A 128 9.97 24.96 20.61
C ARG A 128 11.03 24.37 19.67
N PHE A 129 10.81 24.51 18.37
CA PHE A 129 11.75 24.09 17.34
C PHE A 129 12.88 25.11 17.23
N ASP A 130 14.11 24.73 17.58
CA ASP A 130 15.31 25.36 17.02
C ASP A 130 16.54 24.45 17.22
N ASP A 131 16.77 23.53 16.27
CA ASP A 131 18.10 23.06 15.81
C ASP A 131 17.95 21.96 14.76
N GLY A 132 18.35 22.26 13.52
CA GLY A 132 18.31 21.29 12.43
C GLY A 132 19.24 20.11 12.65
N ILE A 133 18.67 18.91 12.84
CA ILE A 133 19.33 17.61 12.66
C ILE A 133 18.38 16.62 11.96
N ALA A 134 18.98 15.78 11.12
CA ALA A 134 18.45 14.89 10.09
C ALA A 134 17.28 13.97 10.47
N TYR A 135 16.35 13.79 9.51
CA TYR A 135 15.41 12.67 9.50
C TYR A 135 16.14 11.37 9.13
N GLY A 136 16.57 10.63 10.15
CA GLY A 136 16.84 9.19 10.03
C GLY A 136 15.63 8.38 10.52
N PRO A 137 15.23 7.29 9.86
CA PRO A 137 14.22 6.39 10.43
C PRO A 137 14.74 5.75 11.73
N PRO A 138 13.88 5.50 12.74
CA PRO A 138 14.30 4.86 13.98
C PRO A 138 14.86 3.46 13.73
N GLU A 139 15.97 3.12 14.38
CA GLU A 139 16.46 1.74 14.46
C GLU A 139 15.37 0.84 15.06
N GLY A 140 14.99 -0.21 14.32
CA GLY A 140 14.05 -1.22 14.82
C GLY A 140 13.05 -1.78 13.81
N TYR A 141 13.03 -1.34 12.56
CA TYR A 141 12.16 -1.97 11.56
C TYR A 141 12.75 -3.31 11.07
N PRO A 142 12.02 -4.43 11.22
CA PRO A 142 12.44 -5.70 10.64
C PRO A 142 12.50 -5.54 9.11
N GLN A 143 13.66 -5.84 8.53
CA GLN A 143 13.86 -5.93 7.10
C GLN A 143 13.36 -7.31 6.65
N TRP A 144 12.41 -7.32 5.72
CA TRP A 144 11.99 -8.50 4.96
C TRP A 144 12.49 -8.38 3.52
#